data_AF-A0A9D1UST1-F1
#
_entry.id   AF-A0A9D1UST1-F1
#
_cell.length_a   1.000
_cell.length_b   1.000
_cell.length_c   1.000
_cell.angle_alpha   90.00
_cell.angle_beta   90.00
_cell.angle_gamma   90.00
#
_symmetry.space_group_name_H-M   'P 1'
#
loop_
_entity.id
_entity.type
_entity.pdbx_description
1 polymer ?
#
loop_
_entity_poly.entity_id
_entity_poly.type
_entity_poly.pdbx_seq_one_letter_code
_entity_poly.pdbx_strand_id
1 'polypeptide(L)'
;MISMRTAAAERAAGAVRDRAESQTDAPEVPAYRAYATQVRSIEHLSPHFSRVTLHAPELKHFHTGGLDQRIKLFLPRPDGTVPDVGFWQDPLPPMGQWYAIWRELPEEQRNPIRTYTVRAIRPAQCEIDIDFVVHGTEGPASAWVCSAELGDELIVIGPDGRSEHAGSGIEWKPGAARDLLLAGDETAAPAICAILESLPEHSTGRAYLEVPTSEDILSVETDSQVEICWLPRDGAPFGSRLESSVRDWGRERIQPNTA
;
A
#
# COMPACT_ATOMS: atom_id res chain seq x y z
N MET A 1 -62.83 -69.86 -4.86
CA MET A 1 -63.06 -68.63 -5.65
C MET A 1 -61.77 -67.82 -5.65
N ILE A 2 -61.12 -67.72 -6.83
CA ILE A 2 -60.43 -66.56 -7.45
C ILE A 2 -60.09 -65.40 -6.49
N SER A 3 -58.95 -64.71 -6.48
CA SER A 3 -57.58 -64.76 -7.04
C SER A 3 -56.88 -63.51 -6.44
N MET A 4 -55.54 -63.49 -6.40
CA MET A 4 -54.69 -62.38 -5.99
C MET A 4 -54.98 -61.03 -6.69
N ARG A 5 -54.48 -59.92 -6.10
CA ARG A 5 -53.49 -58.94 -6.66
C ARG A 5 -53.79 -57.42 -6.50
N THR A 6 -52.75 -56.71 -6.02
CA THR A 6 -52.22 -55.37 -6.42
C THR A 6 -52.55 -54.11 -5.60
N ALA A 7 -51.51 -53.26 -5.52
CA ALA A 7 -51.26 -52.10 -4.68
C ALA A 7 -51.39 -50.74 -5.42
N ALA A 8 -51.30 -49.66 -4.62
CA ALA A 8 -50.83 -48.29 -4.93
C ALA A 8 -51.72 -47.43 -5.85
N ALA A 9 -51.74 -46.10 -5.82
CA ALA A 9 -51.34 -45.02 -4.91
C ALA A 9 -51.79 -43.72 -5.62
N GLU A 10 -52.46 -42.78 -4.98
CA GLU A 10 -52.62 -41.41 -5.53
C GLU A 10 -52.69 -40.32 -4.45
N ARG A 11 -51.76 -39.37 -4.60
CA ARG A 11 -51.89 -37.90 -4.42
C ARG A 11 -52.25 -37.33 -3.05
N ALA A 12 -51.25 -36.68 -2.44
CA ALA A 12 -51.45 -35.42 -1.71
C ALA A 12 -50.17 -34.57 -1.80
N ALA A 13 -50.21 -33.49 -2.58
CA ALA A 13 -49.22 -32.42 -2.57
C ALA A 13 -49.97 -31.11 -2.35
N GLY A 14 -49.63 -30.38 -1.29
CA GLY A 14 -50.31 -29.14 -0.93
C GLY A 14 -49.60 -28.38 0.20
N ALA A 15 -48.74 -27.44 -0.22
CA ALA A 15 -48.41 -26.18 0.44
C ALA A 15 -47.75 -26.20 1.84
N VAL A 16 -46.41 -26.15 1.84
CA VAL A 16 -45.65 -25.36 2.83
C VAL A 16 -45.16 -24.13 2.08
N ARG A 17 -45.64 -22.95 2.48
CA ARG A 17 -45.23 -21.67 1.90
C ARG A 17 -43.86 -21.28 2.46
N ASP A 18 -42.91 -21.10 1.56
CA ASP A 18 -41.64 -20.41 1.72
C ASP A 18 -41.82 -19.04 2.41
N ARG A 19 -41.07 -18.83 3.48
CA ARG A 19 -40.51 -17.52 3.84
C ARG A 19 -39.00 -17.63 3.66
N ALA A 20 -38.55 -17.55 2.41
CA ALA A 20 -37.19 -17.13 2.12
C ALA A 20 -37.18 -15.59 2.22
N GLU A 21 -36.74 -15.09 3.37
CA GLU A 21 -36.39 -13.68 3.50
C GLU A 21 -35.20 -13.41 2.57
N SER A 22 -35.47 -12.62 1.53
CA SER A 22 -34.47 -12.06 0.63
C SER A 22 -33.58 -11.11 1.43
N GLN A 23 -32.44 -11.62 1.91
CA GLN A 23 -31.28 -10.78 2.20
C GLN A 23 -30.80 -10.23 0.86
N THR A 24 -31.18 -8.99 0.56
CA THR A 24 -30.48 -8.21 -0.46
C THR A 24 -29.13 -7.84 0.13
N ASP A 25 -28.12 -8.68 -0.08
CA ASP A 25 -26.72 -8.30 0.17
C ASP A 25 -26.42 -7.08 -0.70
N ALA A 26 -26.19 -5.94 -0.05
CA ALA A 26 -25.59 -4.81 -0.72
C ALA A 26 -24.23 -5.28 -1.27
N PRO A 27 -23.85 -4.88 -2.50
CA PRO A 27 -22.58 -5.31 -3.07
C PRO A 27 -21.42 -4.93 -2.15
N GLU A 28 -20.60 -5.93 -1.79
CA GLU A 28 -19.44 -5.77 -0.90
C GLU A 28 -18.50 -4.71 -1.50
N VAL A 29 -18.15 -3.69 -0.69
CA VAL A 29 -17.18 -2.67 -1.11
C VAL A 29 -15.79 -3.30 -1.14
N PRO A 30 -15.09 -3.31 -2.29
CA PRO A 30 -13.78 -3.93 -2.38
C PRO A 30 -12.75 -3.26 -1.47
N ALA A 31 -11.80 -4.04 -0.95
CA ALA A 31 -10.74 -3.53 -0.07
C ALA A 31 -9.90 -2.42 -0.74
N TYR A 32 -9.70 -2.52 -2.05
CA TYR A 32 -8.94 -1.59 -2.87
C TYR A 32 -9.75 -1.13 -4.08
N ARG A 33 -9.52 0.10 -4.52
CA ARG A 33 -10.11 0.66 -5.74
C ARG A 33 -9.17 1.65 -6.42
N ALA A 34 -9.53 2.05 -7.63
CA ALA A 34 -8.87 3.16 -8.32
C ALA A 34 -9.36 4.52 -7.83
N TYR A 35 -8.42 5.46 -7.73
CA TYR A 35 -8.60 6.88 -7.51
C TYR A 35 -7.89 7.63 -8.64
N ALA A 36 -8.64 8.45 -9.39
CA ALA A 36 -8.06 9.37 -10.37
C ALA A 36 -7.55 10.59 -9.60
N THR A 37 -6.23 10.73 -9.49
CA THR A 37 -5.61 11.75 -8.65
C THR A 37 -4.82 12.75 -9.47
N GLN A 38 -4.71 13.96 -8.94
CA GLN A 38 -3.89 15.03 -9.50
C GLN A 38 -2.81 15.45 -8.51
N VAL A 39 -1.64 15.82 -9.03
CA VAL A 39 -0.56 16.40 -8.24
C VAL A 39 -1.00 17.75 -7.67
N ARG A 40 -1.03 17.84 -6.33
CA ARG A 40 -1.42 19.03 -5.58
C ARG A 40 -0.22 19.85 -5.13
N SER A 41 0.86 19.18 -4.74
CA SER A 41 2.15 19.80 -4.42
C SER A 41 3.29 18.81 -4.62
N ILE A 42 4.47 19.36 -4.88
CA ILE A 42 5.73 18.62 -4.95
C ILE A 42 6.71 19.34 -4.02
N GLU A 43 7.31 18.60 -3.10
CA GLU A 43 8.30 19.09 -2.15
C GLU A 43 9.57 18.25 -2.27
N HIS A 44 10.71 18.90 -2.52
CA HIS A 44 12.02 18.24 -2.52
C HIS A 44 12.53 18.16 -1.08
N LEU A 45 12.38 17.00 -0.45
CA LEU A 45 12.78 16.77 0.95
C LEU A 45 14.31 16.70 1.09
N SER A 46 14.96 16.09 0.10
CA SER A 46 16.41 15.92 0.03
C SER A 46 16.84 15.71 -1.43
N PRO A 47 18.16 15.56 -1.73
CA PRO A 47 18.61 15.26 -3.09
C PRO A 47 17.95 14.02 -3.72
N HIS A 48 17.64 12.99 -2.93
CA HIS A 48 17.06 11.74 -3.42
C HIS A 48 15.63 11.46 -2.94
N PHE A 49 14.99 12.37 -2.19
CA PHE A 49 13.59 12.24 -1.80
C PHE A 49 12.75 13.42 -2.28
N SER A 50 11.66 13.11 -2.99
CA SER A 50 10.63 14.09 -3.34
C SER A 50 9.26 13.61 -2.84
N ARG A 51 8.60 14.42 -2.02
CA ARG A 51 7.23 14.18 -1.58
C ARG A 51 6.27 14.75 -2.60
N VAL A 52 5.38 13.91 -3.09
CA VAL A 52 4.29 14.31 -3.95
C VAL A 52 2.98 14.16 -3.17
N THR A 53 2.27 15.27 -3.03
CA THR A 53 0.90 15.27 -2.50
C THR A 53 -0.06 15.10 -3.65
N LEU A 54 -0.92 14.09 -3.54
CA LEU A 54 -1.97 13.80 -4.50
C LEU A 54 -3.33 14.15 -3.93
N HIS A 55 -4.19 14.70 -4.77
CA HIS A 55 -5.54 15.08 -4.40
C HIS A 55 -6.57 14.45 -5.35
N ALA A 56 -7.69 14.00 -4.79
CA ALA A 56 -8.93 13.70 -5.51
C ALA A 56 -10.11 13.73 -4.54
N PRO A 57 -11.29 14.26 -4.90
CA PRO A 57 -12.46 14.28 -4.02
C PRO A 57 -12.82 12.92 -3.40
N GLU A 58 -12.55 11.84 -4.12
CA GLU A 58 -12.78 10.46 -3.70
C GLU A 58 -11.84 10.00 -2.57
N LEU A 59 -10.69 10.67 -2.35
CA LEU A 59 -9.76 10.37 -1.26
C LEU A 59 -10.36 10.63 0.13
N LYS A 60 -11.52 11.30 0.23
CA LYS A 60 -12.33 11.30 1.45
C LYS A 60 -12.73 9.90 1.94
N HIS A 61 -12.70 8.90 1.05
CA HIS A 61 -12.98 7.51 1.35
C HIS A 61 -11.71 6.65 1.49
N PHE A 62 -10.53 7.24 1.39
CA PHE A 62 -9.28 6.49 1.51
C PHE A 62 -9.10 5.97 2.95
N HIS A 63 -8.68 4.72 3.11
CA HIS A 63 -8.47 4.15 4.45
C HIS A 63 -7.27 4.79 5.15
N THR A 64 -7.40 5.11 6.45
CA THR A 64 -6.39 5.86 7.22
C THR A 64 -5.51 4.96 8.10
N GLY A 65 -5.25 3.71 7.69
CA GLY A 65 -4.45 2.78 8.48
C GLY A 65 -2.99 3.21 8.67
N GLY A 66 -2.43 4.00 7.74
CA GLY A 66 -1.06 4.53 7.83
C GLY A 66 0.01 3.44 7.76
N LEU A 67 1.07 3.56 8.57
CA LEU A 67 2.13 2.54 8.70
C LEU A 67 2.83 2.26 7.36
N ASP A 68 2.91 0.99 6.95
CA ASP A 68 3.46 0.51 5.70
C ASP A 68 2.39 0.31 4.60
N GLN A 69 1.26 1.05 4.66
CA GLN A 69 0.17 0.96 3.71
C GLN A 69 0.67 1.02 2.25
N ARG A 70 0.66 -0.14 1.59
CA ARG A 70 1.05 -0.24 0.18
C ARG A 70 -0.06 0.23 -0.75
N ILE A 71 0.33 0.85 -1.85
CA ILE A 71 -0.52 1.20 -2.99
C ILE A 71 0.15 0.83 -4.30
N LYS A 72 -0.63 0.84 -5.39
CA LYS A 72 -0.08 0.81 -6.75
C LYS A 72 -0.31 2.15 -7.42
N LEU A 73 0.73 2.66 -8.06
CA LEU A 73 0.65 3.82 -8.92
C LEU A 73 0.68 3.38 -10.36
N PHE A 74 -0.30 3.82 -11.14
CA PHE A 74 -0.22 3.85 -12.59
C PHE A 74 0.30 5.22 -13.00
N LEU A 75 1.56 5.24 -13.41
CA LEU A 75 2.18 6.44 -13.89
C LEU A 75 1.63 6.76 -15.29
N PRO A 76 1.39 8.04 -15.60
CA PRO A 76 1.01 8.44 -16.94
C PRO A 76 2.13 8.07 -17.92
N ARG A 77 1.75 7.78 -19.15
CA ARG A 77 2.71 7.66 -20.25
C ARG A 77 3.24 9.04 -20.64
N PRO A 78 4.34 9.15 -21.41
CA PRO A 78 4.87 10.44 -21.85
C PRO A 78 3.87 11.31 -22.64
N ASP A 79 2.83 10.70 -23.22
CA ASP A 79 1.72 11.38 -23.90
C ASP A 79 0.58 11.80 -22.95
N GLY A 80 0.77 11.65 -21.63
CA GLY A 80 -0.22 11.96 -20.60
C GLY A 80 -1.32 10.90 -20.45
N THR A 81 -1.31 9.82 -21.24
CA THR A 81 -2.38 8.83 -21.20
C THR A 81 -2.32 7.95 -19.94
N VAL A 82 -3.50 7.68 -19.39
CA VAL A 82 -3.74 6.76 -18.28
C VAL A 82 -4.33 5.45 -18.81
N PRO A 83 -4.18 4.31 -18.10
CA PRO A 83 -4.58 3.00 -18.65
C PRO A 83 -6.10 2.87 -18.82
N ASP A 84 -6.54 2.36 -19.96
CA ASP A 84 -7.90 1.84 -20.14
C ASP A 84 -7.96 0.37 -19.72
N VAL A 85 -8.11 0.15 -18.41
CA VAL A 85 -8.22 -1.19 -17.81
C VAL A 85 -9.56 -1.37 -17.09
N GLY A 86 -10.56 -0.58 -17.50
CA GLY A 86 -11.93 -0.67 -17.00
C GLY A 86 -12.19 -0.08 -15.62
N PHE A 87 -11.28 0.75 -15.08
CA PHE A 87 -11.47 1.40 -13.77
C PHE A 87 -12.73 2.27 -13.67
N TRP A 88 -13.28 2.68 -14.81
CA TRP A 88 -14.43 3.59 -14.90
C TRP A 88 -15.60 2.96 -15.67
N GLN A 89 -15.61 1.64 -15.87
CA GLN A 89 -16.71 0.92 -16.50
C GLN A 89 -17.86 0.67 -15.51
N ASP A 90 -19.08 0.59 -16.03
CA ASP A 90 -20.27 0.18 -15.28
C ASP A 90 -20.93 -1.03 -15.98
N PRO A 91 -20.96 -2.21 -15.35
CA PRO A 91 -20.44 -2.51 -14.01
C PRO A 91 -18.90 -2.49 -13.96
N LEU A 92 -18.35 -2.14 -12.80
CA LEU A 92 -16.90 -2.24 -12.56
C LEU A 92 -16.47 -3.72 -12.67
N PRO A 93 -15.37 -4.01 -13.38
CA PRO A 93 -14.82 -5.36 -13.39
C PRO A 93 -14.38 -5.76 -11.96
N PRO A 94 -14.54 -7.04 -11.58
CA PRO A 94 -14.05 -7.54 -10.29
C PRO A 94 -12.62 -7.11 -9.99
N MET A 95 -12.35 -6.73 -8.73
CA MET A 95 -11.02 -6.35 -8.31
C MET A 95 -10.00 -7.46 -8.60
N GLY A 96 -8.87 -7.08 -9.20
CA GLY A 96 -7.85 -8.01 -9.71
C GLY A 96 -7.93 -8.27 -11.22
N GLN A 97 -9.08 -8.08 -11.87
CA GLN A 97 -9.17 -8.20 -13.34
C GLN A 97 -8.41 -7.09 -14.06
N TRP A 98 -8.38 -5.88 -13.50
CA TRP A 98 -7.62 -4.76 -14.06
C TRP A 98 -6.15 -5.14 -14.34
N TYR A 99 -5.55 -6.00 -13.51
CA TYR A 99 -4.16 -6.44 -13.68
C TYR A 99 -4.02 -7.43 -14.84
N ALA A 100 -5.01 -8.32 -15.01
CA ALA A 100 -5.05 -9.22 -16.16
C ALA A 100 -5.23 -8.43 -17.46
N ILE A 101 -6.17 -7.48 -17.50
CA ILE A 101 -6.40 -6.59 -18.65
C ILE A 101 -5.13 -5.80 -18.97
N TRP A 102 -4.49 -5.19 -17.96
CA TRP A 102 -3.23 -4.46 -18.13
C TRP A 102 -2.10 -5.32 -18.72
N ARG A 103 -2.01 -6.60 -18.31
CA ARG A 103 -1.02 -7.55 -18.84
C ARG A 103 -1.28 -7.94 -20.29
N GLU A 104 -2.52 -7.85 -20.75
CA GLU A 104 -2.92 -8.17 -22.12
C GLU A 104 -2.79 -6.97 -23.07
N LEU A 105 -2.71 -5.74 -22.53
CA LEU A 105 -2.43 -4.55 -23.34
C LEU A 105 -1.11 -4.69 -24.10
N PRO A 106 -1.04 -4.18 -25.35
CA PRO A 106 0.22 -4.01 -26.07
C PRO A 106 1.25 -3.27 -25.20
N GLU A 107 2.53 -3.59 -25.36
CA GLU A 107 3.60 -2.98 -24.55
C GLU A 107 3.59 -1.46 -24.66
N GLU A 108 3.32 -0.95 -25.87
CA GLU A 108 3.24 0.48 -26.13
C GLU A 108 2.10 1.12 -25.35
N GLN A 109 1.00 0.42 -25.07
CA GLN A 109 -0.17 0.94 -24.35
C GLN A 109 -0.10 0.66 -22.84
N ARG A 110 0.94 -0.02 -22.37
CA ARG A 110 1.03 -0.48 -20.99
C ARG A 110 1.68 0.58 -20.10
N ASN A 111 0.86 1.32 -19.36
CA ASN A 111 1.34 2.26 -18.35
C ASN A 111 2.27 1.58 -17.32
N PRO A 112 3.36 2.24 -16.89
CA PRO A 112 4.19 1.72 -15.81
C PRO A 112 3.41 1.64 -14.50
N ILE A 113 3.47 0.46 -13.84
CA ILE A 113 2.94 0.26 -12.50
C ILE A 113 4.09 0.20 -11.50
N ARG A 114 3.99 0.95 -10.39
CA ARG A 114 4.94 0.85 -9.28
C ARG A 114 4.23 0.73 -7.94
N THR A 115 4.90 0.05 -7.00
CA THR A 115 4.42 -0.07 -5.62
C THR A 115 5.03 1.04 -4.80
N TYR A 116 4.22 1.73 -4.02
CA TYR A 116 4.66 2.79 -3.12
C TYR A 116 3.98 2.65 -1.76
N THR A 117 4.56 3.30 -0.77
CA THR A 117 3.98 3.47 0.57
C THR A 117 3.30 4.83 0.65
N VAL A 118 2.12 4.88 1.26
CA VAL A 118 1.46 6.15 1.57
C VAL A 118 2.09 6.74 2.83
N ARG A 119 2.71 7.91 2.69
CA ARG A 119 3.47 8.55 3.76
C ARG A 119 2.59 9.28 4.78
N ALA A 120 1.54 9.93 4.30
CA ALA A 120 0.55 10.62 5.12
C ALA A 120 -0.82 10.61 4.43
N ILE A 121 -1.89 10.62 5.22
CA ILE A 121 -3.27 10.50 4.73
C ILE A 121 -4.12 11.56 5.40
N ARG A 122 -4.81 12.36 4.59
CA ARG A 122 -5.56 13.53 5.01
C ARG A 122 -6.95 13.54 4.35
N PRO A 123 -7.90 12.69 4.80
CA PRO A 123 -9.20 12.55 4.12
C PRO A 123 -10.04 13.82 4.15
N ALA A 124 -9.91 14.66 5.20
CA ALA A 124 -10.60 15.94 5.29
C ALA A 124 -10.17 16.92 4.20
N GLN A 125 -8.89 16.87 3.81
CA GLN A 125 -8.32 17.63 2.69
C GLN A 125 -8.43 16.88 1.35
N CYS A 126 -8.88 15.63 1.36
CA CYS A 126 -8.88 14.75 0.19
C CYS A 126 -7.47 14.56 -0.40
N GLU A 127 -6.47 14.39 0.48
CA GLU A 127 -5.06 14.32 0.10
C GLU A 127 -4.35 13.07 0.65
N ILE A 128 -3.35 12.60 -0.08
CA ILE A 128 -2.34 11.64 0.38
C ILE A 128 -0.95 12.11 -0.03
N ASP A 129 0.06 11.78 0.77
CA ASP A 129 1.47 12.02 0.43
C ASP A 129 2.16 10.72 0.06
N ILE A 130 3.06 10.79 -0.91
CA ILE A 130 3.91 9.70 -1.33
C ILE A 130 5.34 10.23 -1.45
N ASP A 131 6.28 9.57 -0.77
CA ASP A 131 7.69 9.90 -0.90
C ASP A 131 8.31 9.05 -2.01
N PHE A 132 8.80 9.72 -3.05
CA PHE A 132 9.50 9.11 -4.16
C PHE A 132 10.99 9.14 -3.92
N VAL A 133 11.64 7.98 -4.08
CA VAL A 133 13.10 7.90 -4.23
C VAL A 133 13.47 8.33 -5.65
N VAL A 134 14.34 9.33 -5.74
CA VAL A 134 14.87 9.88 -6.99
C VAL A 134 16.26 9.30 -7.22
N HIS A 135 16.44 8.53 -8.29
CA HIS A 135 17.71 7.89 -8.64
C HIS A 135 18.01 8.00 -10.16
N GLY A 136 17.89 9.22 -10.69
CA GLY A 136 18.00 9.52 -12.13
C GLY A 136 16.73 9.20 -12.91
N THR A 137 16.81 9.15 -14.24
CA THR A 137 15.62 9.02 -15.12
C THR A 137 15.51 7.65 -15.79
N GLU A 138 16.28 6.65 -15.38
CA GLU A 138 16.25 5.31 -15.97
C GLU A 138 15.00 4.51 -15.55
N GLY A 139 14.51 4.73 -14.33
CA GLY A 139 13.28 4.14 -13.81
C GLY A 139 12.06 5.03 -14.07
N PRO A 140 10.90 4.48 -14.46
CA PRO A 140 9.75 5.28 -14.87
C PRO A 140 9.17 6.15 -13.75
N ALA A 141 9.21 5.72 -12.48
CA ALA A 141 8.72 6.54 -11.37
C ALA A 141 9.66 7.70 -11.06
N SER A 142 10.96 7.44 -11.03
CA SER A 142 11.97 8.47 -10.82
C SER A 142 11.98 9.47 -11.99
N ALA A 143 11.85 9.00 -13.23
CA ALA A 143 11.71 9.86 -14.41
C ALA A 143 10.44 10.72 -14.34
N TRP A 144 9.32 10.12 -13.94
CA TRP A 144 8.05 10.83 -13.78
C TRP A 144 8.16 11.93 -12.71
N VAL A 145 8.61 11.62 -11.49
CA VAL A 145 8.68 12.61 -10.41
C VAL A 145 9.66 13.76 -10.73
N CYS A 146 10.72 13.51 -11.49
CA CYS A 146 11.64 14.56 -11.97
C CYS A 146 11.02 15.56 -12.95
N SER A 147 9.91 15.20 -13.60
CA SER A 147 9.24 16.03 -14.61
C SER A 147 7.79 16.37 -14.26
N ALA A 148 7.30 15.90 -13.11
CA ALA A 148 5.94 16.10 -12.68
C ALA A 148 5.66 17.58 -12.39
N GLU A 149 4.49 18.04 -12.80
CA GLU A 149 3.99 19.39 -12.58
C GLU A 149 2.69 19.38 -11.77
N LEU A 150 2.32 20.54 -11.24
CA LEU A 150 1.03 20.69 -10.55
C LEU A 150 -0.13 20.42 -11.53
N GLY A 151 -1.07 19.59 -11.10
CA GLY A 151 -2.21 19.18 -11.92
C GLY A 151 -1.98 17.91 -12.74
N ASP A 152 -0.74 17.40 -12.80
CA ASP A 152 -0.46 16.12 -13.48
C ASP A 152 -1.29 14.99 -12.90
N GLU A 153 -1.81 14.14 -13.79
CA GLU A 153 -2.71 13.05 -13.43
C GLU A 153 -1.96 11.72 -13.28
N LEU A 154 -2.36 10.96 -12.26
CA LEU A 154 -2.03 9.54 -12.15
C LEU A 154 -3.15 8.78 -11.45
N ILE A 155 -3.15 7.46 -11.61
CA ILE A 155 -4.13 6.59 -10.93
C ILE A 155 -3.47 5.90 -9.75
N VAL A 156 -4.11 6.03 -8.58
CA VAL A 156 -3.76 5.31 -7.36
C VAL A 156 -4.72 4.13 -7.21
N ILE A 157 -4.17 2.92 -7.10
CA ILE A 157 -4.93 1.77 -6.59
C ILE A 157 -4.62 1.66 -5.10
N GLY A 158 -5.58 2.05 -4.28
CA GLY A 158 -5.41 2.18 -2.84
C GLY A 158 -6.60 1.66 -2.05
N PRO A 159 -6.45 1.57 -0.71
CA PRO A 159 -7.49 1.03 0.16
C PRO A 159 -8.74 1.91 0.20
N ASP A 160 -9.91 1.29 0.32
CA ASP A 160 -11.19 1.98 0.51
C ASP A 160 -11.66 1.78 1.95
N GLY A 161 -11.72 2.87 2.71
CA GLY A 161 -12.11 2.89 4.12
C GLY A 161 -13.57 2.49 4.38
N ARG A 162 -14.38 2.32 3.34
CA ARG A 162 -15.76 1.81 3.42
C ARG A 162 -15.83 0.28 3.35
N SER A 163 -14.71 -0.39 3.03
CA SER A 163 -14.62 -1.85 3.01
C SER A 163 -14.37 -2.42 4.41
N GLU A 164 -14.93 -3.59 4.72
CA GLU A 164 -14.61 -4.33 5.95
C GLU A 164 -13.15 -4.82 5.96
N HIS A 165 -12.52 -4.92 4.78
CA HIS A 165 -11.15 -5.37 4.57
C HIS A 165 -10.17 -4.20 4.32
N ALA A 166 -10.54 -2.97 4.72
CA ALA A 166 -9.80 -1.74 4.41
C ALA A 166 -8.35 -1.71 4.93
N GLY A 167 -8.04 -2.46 5.99
CA GLY A 167 -6.67 -2.61 6.53
C GLY A 167 -5.75 -3.52 5.69
N SER A 168 -6.25 -4.04 4.55
CA SER A 168 -5.41 -4.75 3.59
C SER A 168 -4.30 -3.81 3.10
N GLY A 169 -3.11 -4.37 2.84
CA GLY A 169 -1.99 -3.56 2.38
C GLY A 169 -0.92 -3.25 3.40
N ILE A 170 -1.30 -3.33 4.67
CA ILE A 170 -0.43 -3.11 5.84
C ILE A 170 0.08 -4.47 6.30
N GLU A 171 1.40 -4.64 6.32
CA GLU A 171 2.06 -5.85 6.82
C GLU A 171 2.66 -5.65 8.22
N TRP A 172 2.79 -4.40 8.67
CA TRP A 172 3.21 -4.09 10.03
C TRP A 172 2.24 -4.67 11.08
N LYS A 173 2.65 -5.78 11.70
CA LYS A 173 1.87 -6.53 12.70
C LYS A 173 2.81 -7.02 13.81
N PRO A 174 3.31 -6.12 14.67
CA PRO A 174 4.32 -6.46 15.69
C PRO A 174 3.77 -7.35 16.82
N GLY A 175 2.45 -7.57 16.89
CA GLY A 175 1.82 -8.36 17.94
C GLY A 175 2.10 -7.75 19.32
N ALA A 176 2.70 -8.53 20.22
CA ALA A 176 3.08 -8.10 21.56
C ALA A 176 4.54 -7.63 21.67
N ALA A 177 5.27 -7.52 20.55
CA ALA A 177 6.67 -7.11 20.57
C ALA A 177 6.82 -5.67 21.06
N ARG A 178 7.76 -5.45 21.99
CA ARG A 178 8.12 -4.12 22.52
C ARG A 178 9.51 -3.68 22.12
N ASP A 179 10.44 -4.63 21.99
CA ASP A 179 11.78 -4.41 21.43
C ASP A 179 11.73 -4.70 19.92
N LEU A 180 11.91 -3.66 19.10
CA LEU A 180 11.71 -3.70 17.67
C LEU A 180 13.04 -3.55 16.92
N LEU A 181 13.19 -4.28 15.82
CA LEU A 181 14.23 -4.02 14.83
C LEU A 181 13.55 -3.66 13.51
N LEU A 182 13.75 -2.43 13.07
CA LEU A 182 13.35 -1.93 11.76
C LEU A 182 14.62 -1.74 10.93
N ALA A 183 14.63 -2.21 9.69
CA ALA A 183 15.81 -2.12 8.83
C ALA A 183 15.38 -1.99 7.37
N GLY A 184 15.95 -1.02 6.66
CA GLY A 184 15.64 -0.82 5.25
C GLY A 184 16.54 0.22 4.59
N ASP A 185 16.48 0.28 3.28
CA ASP A 185 17.12 1.31 2.46
C ASP A 185 16.16 2.50 2.23
N GLU A 186 16.55 3.43 1.36
CA GLU A 186 15.76 4.61 1.03
C GLU A 186 14.35 4.29 0.51
N THR A 187 14.14 3.13 -0.11
CA THR A 187 12.83 2.73 -0.63
C THR A 187 11.87 2.27 0.46
N ALA A 188 12.41 1.75 1.57
CA ALA A 188 11.65 1.37 2.76
C ALA A 188 11.51 2.52 3.77
N ALA A 189 12.33 3.55 3.65
CA ALA A 189 12.36 4.68 4.58
C ALA A 189 10.98 5.32 4.83
N PRO A 190 10.12 5.56 3.82
CA PRO A 190 8.79 6.14 4.06
C PRO A 190 7.91 5.28 4.98
N ALA A 191 7.95 3.95 4.81
CA ALA A 191 7.20 3.01 5.65
C ALA A 191 7.77 2.95 7.08
N ILE A 192 9.09 2.87 7.20
CA ILE A 192 9.76 2.83 8.51
C ILE A 192 9.49 4.13 9.29
N CYS A 193 9.58 5.29 8.64
CA CYS A 193 9.27 6.58 9.26
C CYS A 193 7.81 6.62 9.75
N ALA A 194 6.85 6.26 8.89
CA ALA A 194 5.43 6.23 9.27
C ALA A 194 5.14 5.25 10.42
N ILE A 195 5.83 4.09 10.47
CA ILE A 195 5.75 3.16 11.60
C ILE A 195 6.32 3.82 12.86
N LEU A 196 7.53 4.36 12.81
CA LEU A 196 8.20 5.00 13.96
C LEU A 196 7.35 6.12 14.57
N GLU A 197 6.76 6.98 13.74
CA GLU A 197 5.87 8.08 14.17
C GLU A 197 4.60 7.58 14.85
N SER A 198 4.17 6.36 14.57
CA SER A 198 2.98 5.75 15.18
C SER A 198 3.27 4.95 16.45
N LEU A 199 4.55 4.70 16.77
CA LEU A 199 4.92 3.83 17.87
C LEU A 199 4.60 4.49 19.23
N PRO A 200 4.07 3.72 20.20
CA PRO A 200 3.83 4.22 21.54
C PRO A 200 5.16 4.44 22.30
N GLU A 201 5.12 5.29 23.34
CA GLU A 201 6.28 5.66 24.19
C GLU A 201 7.09 4.48 24.75
N HIS A 202 6.45 3.33 24.96
CA HIS A 202 7.07 2.13 25.54
C HIS A 202 7.74 1.22 24.51
N SER A 203 7.67 1.54 23.22
CA SER A 203 8.41 0.82 22.17
C SER A 203 9.89 1.17 22.25
N THR A 204 10.74 0.15 22.30
CA THR A 204 12.20 0.26 22.33
C THR A 204 12.81 -0.43 21.12
N GLY A 205 14.11 -0.27 20.93
CA GLY A 205 14.89 -1.06 19.99
C GLY A 205 15.68 -0.20 19.02
N ARG A 206 15.72 -0.59 17.76
CA ARG A 206 16.61 0.01 16.76
C ARG A 206 15.96 0.11 15.39
N ALA A 207 16.11 1.25 14.74
CA ALA A 207 15.78 1.44 13.33
C ALA A 207 17.05 1.78 12.54
N TYR A 208 17.41 0.97 11.54
CA TYR A 208 18.52 1.22 10.63
C TYR A 208 17.98 1.60 9.26
N LEU A 209 18.30 2.81 8.80
CA LEU A 209 17.85 3.35 7.51
C LEU A 209 19.07 3.70 6.66
N GLU A 210 19.36 2.91 5.64
CA GLU A 210 20.42 3.22 4.68
C GLU A 210 19.93 4.19 3.61
N VAL A 211 20.70 5.24 3.36
CA VAL A 211 20.35 6.29 2.38
C VAL A 211 21.54 6.64 1.49
N PRO A 212 21.33 7.23 0.30
CA PRO A 212 22.42 7.57 -0.60
C PRO A 212 23.47 8.49 0.03
N THR A 213 23.05 9.60 0.62
CA THR A 213 23.96 10.56 1.27
C THR A 213 23.43 11.02 2.63
N SER A 214 24.29 11.70 3.39
CA SER A 214 23.91 12.32 4.67
C SER A 214 22.87 13.44 4.53
N GLU A 215 22.67 13.97 3.33
CA GLU A 215 21.64 14.98 3.04
C GLU A 215 20.24 14.35 2.89
N ASP A 216 20.15 13.02 2.76
CA ASP A 216 18.90 12.27 2.63
C ASP A 216 18.31 11.81 3.96
N ILE A 217 18.81 12.32 5.08
CA ILE A 217 18.27 12.06 6.41
C ILE A 217 16.94 12.81 6.56
N LEU A 218 15.86 12.06 6.73
CA LEU A 218 14.52 12.62 6.93
C LEU A 218 14.25 12.87 8.43
N SER A 219 13.45 13.89 8.73
CA SER A 219 12.93 14.09 10.08
C SER A 219 11.91 13.00 10.43
N VAL A 220 12.00 12.51 11.67
CA VAL A 220 11.07 11.53 12.24
C VAL A 220 10.73 11.99 13.65
N GLU A 221 9.47 12.34 13.86
CA GLU A 221 8.95 12.75 15.17
C GLU A 221 8.28 11.55 15.83
N THR A 222 8.85 11.04 16.91
CA THR A 222 8.30 9.86 17.61
C THR A 222 8.44 10.04 19.12
N ASP A 223 7.42 9.59 19.84
CA ASP A 223 7.45 9.49 21.31
C ASP A 223 8.13 8.18 21.77
N SER A 224 8.41 7.25 20.85
CA SER A 224 9.03 5.97 21.17
C SER A 224 10.49 6.10 21.58
N GLN A 225 10.99 5.06 22.25
CA GLN A 225 12.39 4.92 22.65
C GLN A 225 13.20 4.08 21.63
N VAL A 226 12.71 3.94 20.40
CA VAL A 226 13.46 3.29 19.33
C VAL A 226 14.58 4.21 18.89
N GLU A 227 15.82 3.72 18.94
CA GLU A 227 16.96 4.48 18.46
C GLU A 227 17.01 4.47 16.92
N ILE A 228 16.96 5.65 16.31
CA ILE A 228 16.95 5.82 14.85
C ILE A 228 18.39 6.06 14.38
N CYS A 229 18.89 5.17 13.54
CA CYS A 229 20.23 5.20 12.99
C CYS A 229 20.16 5.30 11.47
N TRP A 230 20.40 6.51 10.96
CA TRP A 230 20.60 6.71 9.53
C TRP A 230 22.02 6.29 9.13
N LEU A 231 22.12 5.60 8.01
CA LEU A 231 23.35 5.00 7.48
C LEU A 231 23.63 5.55 6.08
N PRO A 232 24.15 6.78 5.94
CA PRO A 232 24.56 7.32 4.65
C PRO A 232 25.58 6.44 3.97
N ARG A 233 25.34 6.06 2.70
CA ARG A 233 26.32 5.32 1.91
C ARG A 233 27.55 6.16 1.67
N ASP A 234 27.37 7.40 1.21
CA ASP A 234 28.44 8.35 0.88
C ASP A 234 29.53 7.67 0.01
N GLY A 235 29.09 6.93 -1.01
CA GLY A 235 29.95 6.17 -1.92
C GLY A 235 30.27 4.73 -1.50
N ALA A 236 29.85 4.28 -0.31
CA ALA A 236 29.92 2.87 0.06
C ALA A 236 28.99 1.99 -0.81
N PRO A 237 29.30 0.69 -0.99
CA PRO A 237 28.42 -0.21 -1.73
C PRO A 237 27.03 -0.30 -1.11
N PHE A 238 26.01 -0.35 -1.98
CA PHE A 238 24.61 -0.49 -1.57
C PHE A 238 24.39 -1.71 -0.66
N GLY A 239 23.71 -1.51 0.46
CA GLY A 239 23.36 -2.53 1.45
C GLY A 239 24.48 -2.86 2.44
N SER A 240 25.72 -2.44 2.17
CA SER A 240 26.87 -2.85 2.99
C SER A 240 26.80 -2.31 4.42
N ARG A 241 26.32 -1.07 4.61
CA ARG A 241 26.20 -0.44 5.92
C ARG A 241 25.01 -1.01 6.69
N LEU A 242 23.87 -1.20 6.01
CA LEU A 242 22.69 -1.82 6.62
C LEU A 242 22.97 -3.25 7.07
N GLU A 243 23.58 -4.06 6.20
CA GLU A 243 23.92 -5.45 6.50
C GLU A 243 24.84 -5.53 7.72
N SER A 244 25.92 -4.74 7.74
CA SER A 244 26.85 -4.72 8.88
C SER A 244 26.11 -4.37 10.18
N SER A 245 25.30 -3.30 10.17
CA SER A 245 24.61 -2.80 11.35
C SER A 245 23.62 -3.81 11.92
N VAL A 246 22.84 -4.46 11.05
CA VAL A 246 21.89 -5.51 11.45
C VAL A 246 22.63 -6.74 12.00
N ARG A 247 23.75 -7.13 11.39
CA ARG A 247 24.57 -8.26 11.87
C ARG A 247 25.18 -7.97 13.24
N ASP A 248 25.68 -6.77 13.46
CA ASP A 248 26.29 -6.37 14.73
C ASP A 248 25.23 -6.32 15.84
N TRP A 249 24.08 -5.72 15.58
CA TRP A 249 22.91 -5.75 16.48
C TRP A 249 22.50 -7.18 16.87
N GLY A 250 22.50 -8.10 15.89
CA GLY A 250 22.18 -9.51 16.12
C GLY A 250 23.23 -10.22 16.99
N ARG A 251 24.52 -9.94 16.78
CA ARG A 251 25.59 -10.53 17.59
C ARG A 251 25.52 -10.11 19.05
N GLU A 252 25.22 -8.84 19.33
CA GLU A 252 25.09 -8.31 20.70
C GLU A 252 23.98 -9.02 21.49
N ARG A 253 22.89 -9.43 20.82
CA ARG A 253 21.75 -10.11 21.46
C ARG A 253 21.88 -11.62 21.58
N ILE A 254 22.77 -12.25 20.80
CA ILE A 254 23.00 -13.70 20.83
C ILE A 254 24.11 -14.08 21.83
N GLN A 255 24.90 -13.12 22.32
CA GLN A 255 25.91 -13.42 23.34
C GLN A 255 25.21 -14.01 24.58
N PRO A 256 25.60 -15.22 25.03
CA PRO A 256 25.02 -15.80 26.23
C PRO A 256 25.31 -14.85 27.39
N ASN A 257 24.27 -14.58 28.18
CA ASN A 257 24.35 -13.76 29.37
C ASN A 257 25.36 -14.43 30.32
N THR A 258 26.63 -14.08 30.23
CA THR A 258 27.66 -14.47 31.22
C THR A 258 27.45 -13.61 32.45
N ALA A 259 26.51 -14.04 33.29
CA ALA A 259 26.34 -13.61 34.67
C ALA A 259 26.22 -14.85 35.55
#